data_AF-R6FCI1-F1
#
_entry.id   AF-R6FCI1-F1
#
_cell.length_a   1.000
_cell.length_b   1.000
_cell.length_c   1.000
_cell.angle_alpha   90.00
_cell.angle_beta   90.00
_cell.angle_gamma   90.00
#
_symmetry.space_group_name_H-M   'P 1'
#
loop_
_entity.id
_entity.type
_entity.pdbx_description
1 polymer ?
#
loop_
_entity_poly.entity_id
_entity_poly.type
_entity_poly.pdbx_seq_one_letter_code
_entity_poly.pdbx_strand_id
1 'polypeptide(L)'
;MKKEDVDKAAKEEVENTVFYNICTEKIDNEESNYEAGRRDALYDFGQELFIAGIKWYLNNIWHDINEFPDFGKGEILLASHKYGIFSCFTMKQFTNLTEHMDVYKWIYVTDLLSNLKI
;
A
#
# COMPACT_ATOMS: atom_id res chain seq x y z
N MET A 1 -6.89 -7.15 0.37
CA MET A 1 -6.02 -6.86 1.52
C MET A 1 -6.86 -6.76 2.80
N LYS A 2 -6.46 -7.43 3.89
CA LYS A 2 -7.13 -7.32 5.19
C LYS A 2 -6.44 -6.25 6.04
N LYS A 3 -7.16 -5.67 7.00
CA LYS A 3 -6.60 -4.72 7.97
C LYS A 3 -5.39 -5.31 8.72
N GLU A 4 -5.46 -6.59 9.07
CA GLU A 4 -4.39 -7.34 9.73
C GLU A 4 -3.07 -7.32 8.95
N ASP A 5 -3.14 -7.39 7.61
CA ASP A 5 -1.96 -7.35 6.73
C ASP A 5 -1.28 -5.96 6.80
N VAL A 6 -2.10 -4.91 6.84
CA VAL A 6 -1.65 -3.51 6.96
C VAL A 6 -1.01 -3.27 8.32
N ASP A 7 -1.68 -3.69 9.39
CA ASP A 7 -1.19 -3.51 10.77
C ASP A 7 0.14 -4.24 10.98
N LYS A 8 0.30 -5.45 10.41
CA LYS A 8 1.55 -6.20 10.44
C LYS A 8 2.68 -5.48 9.70
N ALA A 9 2.43 -5.04 8.47
CA ALA A 9 3.44 -4.35 7.67
C ALA A 9 3.86 -3.01 8.30
N ALA A 10 2.91 -2.26 8.85
CA ALA A 10 3.20 -1.02 9.55
C ALA A 10 4.09 -1.25 10.77
N LYS A 11 3.82 -2.30 11.55
CA LYS A 11 4.63 -2.67 12.71
C LYS A 11 6.07 -3.02 12.30
N GLU A 12 6.24 -3.87 11.29
CA GLU A 12 7.56 -4.26 10.80
C GLU A 12 8.37 -3.05 10.30
N GLU A 13 7.73 -2.11 9.58
CA GLU A 13 8.40 -0.91 9.08
C GLU A 13 8.86 0.03 10.22
N VAL A 14 8.02 0.20 11.24
CA VAL A 14 8.38 0.98 12.44
C VAL A 14 9.56 0.33 13.17
N GLU A 15 9.52 -0.98 13.37
CA GLU A 15 10.62 -1.72 14.03
C GLU A 15 11.93 -1.60 13.25
N ASN A 16 11.89 -1.73 11.91
CA ASN A 16 13.06 -1.54 11.05
C ASN A 16 13.61 -0.11 11.15
N THR A 17 12.74 0.89 11.06
CA THR A 17 13.13 2.31 11.15
C THR A 17 13.80 2.60 12.50
N VAL A 18 13.23 2.11 13.60
CA VAL A 18 13.82 2.22 14.93
C VAL A 18 15.18 1.53 14.99
N PHE A 19 15.28 0.29 14.49
CA PHE A 19 16.51 -0.49 14.53
C PHE A 19 17.67 0.14 13.73
N TYR A 20 17.39 0.66 12.53
CA TYR A 20 18.43 1.22 11.66
C TYR A 20 18.77 2.67 11.96
N ASN A 21 17.82 3.47 12.44
CA ASN A 21 18.01 4.91 12.60
C ASN A 21 18.20 5.36 14.05
N ILE A 22 17.71 4.60 15.03
CA ILE A 22 17.86 4.93 16.44
C ILE A 22 19.02 4.13 17.02
N CYS A 23 20.15 4.80 17.28
CA CYS A 23 21.27 4.21 17.98
C CYS A 23 20.85 3.96 19.45
N THR A 24 20.40 2.74 19.75
CA THR A 24 19.85 2.35 21.06
C THR A 24 20.84 2.53 22.22
N GLU A 25 22.13 2.68 21.93
CA GLU A 25 23.19 3.00 22.89
C GLU A 25 23.17 4.47 23.37
N LYS A 26 22.48 5.38 22.66
CA LYS A 26 22.38 6.81 22.99
C LYS A 26 21.05 7.21 23.62
N ILE A 27 20.16 6.25 23.89
CA ILE A 27 18.91 6.52 24.60
C ILE A 27 19.26 6.72 26.07
N ASP A 28 19.42 7.98 26.48
CA ASP A 28 19.52 8.34 27.88
C ASP A 28 18.17 8.02 28.54
N ASN A 29 18.16 7.11 29.51
CA ASN A 29 16.94 6.59 30.17
C ASN A 29 16.28 7.63 31.11
N GLU A 30 16.41 8.92 30.84
CA GLU A 30 15.71 9.95 31.59
C GLU A 30 14.21 9.89 31.24
N GLU A 31 13.44 9.29 32.16
CA GLU A 31 11.99 9.02 32.17
C GLU A 31 11.05 10.21 31.82
N SER A 32 11.57 11.38 31.45
CA SER A 32 10.80 12.62 31.31
C SER A 32 10.39 13.00 29.87
N ASN A 33 10.74 12.24 28.83
CA ASN A 33 10.55 12.72 27.45
C ASN A 33 9.80 11.80 26.49
N TYR A 34 9.20 10.67 26.90
CA TYR A 34 8.59 9.70 25.97
C TYR A 34 7.71 10.34 24.86
N GLU A 35 6.94 11.37 25.22
CA GLU A 35 6.16 12.17 24.28
C GLU A 35 6.99 13.10 23.38
N ALA A 36 8.03 13.74 23.90
CA ALA A 36 8.98 14.53 23.12
C ALA A 36 9.81 13.66 22.17
N GLY A 37 10.35 12.53 22.65
CA GLY A 37 11.07 11.56 21.81
C GLY A 37 10.19 10.95 20.72
N ARG A 38 8.91 10.65 21.02
CA ARG A 38 7.94 10.20 20.00
C ARG A 38 7.65 11.28 18.95
N ARG A 39 7.49 12.53 19.38
CA ARG A 39 7.23 13.66 18.48
C ARG A 39 8.43 13.91 17.57
N ASP A 40 9.63 13.92 18.13
CA ASP A 40 10.86 14.20 17.40
C ASP A 40 11.14 13.05 16.41
N ALA A 41 10.92 11.79 16.79
CA ALA A 41 10.99 10.65 15.86
C ALA A 41 9.99 10.75 14.70
N LEU A 42 8.77 11.27 14.93
CA LEU A 42 7.80 11.49 13.86
C LEU A 42 8.22 12.64 12.93
N TYR A 43 8.89 13.68 13.43
CA TYR A 43 9.45 14.73 12.59
C TYR A 43 10.62 14.22 11.75
N ASP A 44 11.50 13.43 12.35
CA ASP A 44 12.71 12.94 11.70
C ASP A 44 12.41 11.85 10.65
N PHE A 45 11.48 10.93 10.95
CA PHE A 45 11.22 9.75 10.12
C PHE A 45 9.82 9.72 9.49
N GLY A 46 8.92 10.64 9.84
CA GLY A 46 7.53 10.61 9.38
C GLY A 46 7.38 10.63 7.86
N GLN A 47 8.24 11.38 7.15
CA GLN A 47 8.25 11.39 5.69
C GLN A 47 8.65 10.02 5.12
N GLU A 48 9.68 9.39 5.67
CA GLU A 48 10.17 8.09 5.20
C GLU A 48 9.13 7.00 5.45
N LEU A 49 8.55 6.96 6.66
CA LEU A 49 7.48 6.05 7.04
C LEU A 49 6.24 6.22 6.16
N PHE A 50 5.87 7.46 5.84
CA PHE A 50 4.75 7.74 4.92
C PHE A 50 5.02 7.22 3.50
N ILE A 51 6.22 7.47 2.96
CA ILE A 51 6.62 6.98 1.64
C ILE A 51 6.67 5.44 1.62
N ALA A 52 7.20 4.82 2.67
CA ALA A 52 7.23 3.36 2.81
C ALA A 52 5.81 2.77 2.82
N GLY A 53 4.90 3.39 3.58
CA GLY A 53 3.49 3.02 3.60
C GLY A 53 2.83 3.10 2.21
N ILE A 54 3.04 4.18 1.46
CA ILE A 54 2.54 4.31 0.09
C ILE A 54 3.12 3.24 -0.83
N LYS A 55 4.43 3.00 -0.77
CA LYS A 55 5.09 1.97 -1.60
C LYS A 55 4.52 0.59 -1.31
N TRP A 56 4.37 0.25 -0.04
CA TRP A 56 3.79 -1.02 0.38
C TRP A 56 2.35 -1.15 -0.13
N TYR A 57 1.52 -0.12 0.08
CA TYR A 57 0.14 -0.09 -0.40
C TYR A 57 0.05 -0.29 -1.92
N LEU A 58 0.80 0.49 -2.71
CA LEU A 58 0.78 0.40 -4.18
C LEU A 58 1.28 -0.95 -4.70
N ASN A 59 2.15 -1.65 -3.95
CA ASN A 59 2.62 -2.98 -4.33
C ASN A 59 1.61 -4.08 -4.00
N ASN A 60 0.78 -3.90 -2.98
CA ASN A 60 -0.12 -4.94 -2.47
C ASN A 60 -1.58 -4.79 -2.89
N ILE A 61 -1.96 -3.68 -3.55
CA ILE A 61 -3.32 -3.49 -4.04
C ILE A 61 -3.62 -4.28 -5.32
N TRP A 62 -2.58 -4.68 -6.06
CA TRP A 62 -2.73 -5.38 -7.34
C TRP A 62 -3.13 -6.83 -7.18
N HIS A 63 -4.14 -7.23 -7.93
CA HIS A 63 -4.56 -8.60 -8.13
C HIS A 63 -3.83 -9.22 -9.31
N ASP A 64 -3.53 -10.51 -9.19
CA ASP A 64 -3.01 -11.31 -10.29
C ASP A 64 -4.05 -11.47 -11.40
N ILE A 65 -3.62 -11.57 -12.65
CA ILE A 65 -4.53 -11.75 -13.79
C ILE A 65 -5.36 -13.04 -13.71
N ASN A 66 -4.86 -14.07 -13.02
CA ASN A 66 -5.57 -15.32 -12.80
C ASN A 66 -6.62 -15.23 -11.69
N GLU A 67 -6.61 -14.16 -10.88
CA GLU A 67 -7.67 -13.90 -9.91
C GLU A 67 -8.89 -13.31 -10.65
N PHE A 68 -10.00 -14.04 -10.62
CA PHE A 68 -11.25 -13.52 -11.18
C PHE A 68 -11.79 -12.40 -10.29
N PRO A 69 -12.08 -11.22 -10.84
CA PRO A 69 -12.69 -10.16 -10.06
C PRO A 69 -14.08 -10.58 -9.61
N ASP A 70 -14.36 -10.35 -8.32
CA ASP A 70 -15.68 -10.50 -7.71
C ASP A 70 -16.66 -9.49 -8.31
N PHE A 71 -17.68 -10.03 -8.98
CA PHE A 71 -18.75 -9.29 -9.67
C PHE A 71 -19.59 -8.41 -8.72
N GLY A 72 -19.55 -8.64 -7.41
CA GLY A 72 -20.26 -7.83 -6.41
C GLY A 72 -19.47 -6.66 -5.83
N LYS A 73 -18.16 -6.55 -6.11
CA LYS A 73 -17.24 -5.64 -5.40
C LYS A 73 -16.86 -4.36 -6.14
N GLY A 74 -16.97 -4.32 -7.47
CA GLY A 74 -16.60 -3.14 -8.23
C GLY A 74 -16.96 -3.22 -9.71
N GLU A 75 -17.38 -2.08 -10.26
CA GLU A 75 -17.83 -1.99 -11.66
C GLU A 75 -16.70 -1.64 -12.64
N ILE A 76 -15.62 -1.04 -12.14
CA ILE A 76 -14.50 -0.51 -12.93
C ILE A 76 -13.17 -1.06 -12.40
N LEU A 77 -12.40 -1.63 -13.32
CA LEU A 77 -11.07 -2.20 -13.08
C LEU A 77 -10.02 -1.35 -13.79
N LEU A 78 -8.92 -1.05 -13.13
CA LEU A 78 -7.71 -0.54 -13.77
C LEU A 78 -6.78 -1.73 -14.02
N ALA A 79 -6.40 -1.95 -15.27
CA ALA A 79 -5.47 -3.00 -15.64
C ALA A 79 -4.13 -2.41 -16.09
N SER A 80 -3.03 -3.04 -15.67
CA SER A 80 -1.69 -2.67 -16.09
C SER A 80 -1.22 -3.60 -17.21
N HIS A 81 -0.71 -2.99 -18.28
CA HIS A 81 -0.13 -3.68 -19.43
C HIS A 81 1.39 -3.73 -19.32
N LYS A 82 2.00 -4.75 -19.90
CA LYS A 82 3.45 -4.99 -19.88
C LYS A 82 4.30 -3.79 -20.32
N TYR A 83 3.74 -2.91 -21.16
CA TYR A 83 4.42 -1.72 -21.70
C TYR A 83 4.14 -0.42 -20.92
N GLY A 84 3.58 -0.51 -19.71
CA GLY A 84 3.30 0.67 -18.87
C GLY A 84 2.04 1.43 -19.24
N ILE A 85 1.23 0.90 -20.16
CA ILE A 85 -0.10 1.44 -20.46
C ILE A 85 -1.07 0.98 -19.37
N PHE A 86 -2.01 1.86 -19.01
CA PHE A 86 -3.13 1.52 -18.14
C PHE A 86 -4.43 1.59 -18.93
N SER A 87 -5.33 0.66 -18.68
CA SER A 87 -6.67 0.68 -19.28
C SER A 87 -7.72 0.48 -18.21
N CYS A 88 -8.80 1.26 -18.31
CA CYS A 88 -9.97 1.10 -17.48
C CYS A 88 -10.97 0.20 -18.21
N PHE A 89 -11.42 -0.85 -17.54
CA PHE A 89 -12.42 -1.77 -18.07
C PHE A 89 -13.64 -1.76 -17.18
N THR A 90 -14.81 -1.83 -17.81
CA THR A 90 -15.96 -2.39 -17.12
C THR A 90 -15.74 -3.88 -16.91
N MET A 91 -16.36 -4.46 -15.89
CA MET A 91 -16.30 -5.90 -15.61
C MET A 91 -16.57 -6.80 -16.83
N LYS A 92 -17.55 -6.45 -17.69
CA LYS A 92 -17.87 -7.19 -18.93
C LYS A 92 -16.76 -7.11 -19.98
N GLN A 93 -16.02 -6.00 -20.03
CA GLN A 93 -14.92 -5.83 -20.96
C GLN A 93 -13.70 -6.60 -20.50
N PHE A 94 -13.47 -6.69 -19.19
CA PHE A 94 -12.33 -7.38 -18.62
C PHE A 94 -12.29 -8.85 -19.03
N THR A 95 -13.38 -9.61 -18.85
CA THR A 95 -13.42 -11.05 -19.19
C THR A 95 -13.23 -11.34 -20.67
N ASN A 96 -13.60 -10.40 -21.56
CA ASN A 96 -13.56 -10.62 -23.00
C ASN A 96 -12.26 -10.12 -23.66
N LEU A 97 -11.48 -9.27 -22.98
CA LEU A 97 -10.35 -8.56 -23.59
C LEU A 97 -8.99 -8.91 -22.97
N THR A 98 -8.96 -9.48 -21.76
CA THR A 98 -7.70 -9.86 -21.10
C THR A 98 -6.96 -11.00 -21.80
N GLU A 99 -7.66 -11.87 -22.52
CA GLU A 99 -7.01 -12.94 -23.32
C GLU A 99 -6.23 -12.41 -24.54
N HIS A 100 -6.49 -11.17 -24.96
CA HIS A 100 -5.92 -10.57 -26.17
C HIS A 100 -5.07 -9.34 -25.90
N MET A 101 -4.98 -8.91 -24.65
CA MET A 101 -4.18 -7.76 -24.24
C MET A 101 -3.11 -8.25 -23.27
N ASP A 102 -1.88 -7.72 -23.38
CA ASP A 102 -0.74 -8.03 -22.51
C ASP A 102 -0.91 -7.49 -21.06
N VAL A 103 -2.09 -7.71 -20.49
CA VAL A 103 -2.48 -7.37 -19.13
C VAL A 103 -1.95 -8.44 -18.19
N TYR A 104 -1.26 -8.02 -17.13
CA TYR A 104 -0.65 -8.95 -16.17
C TYR A 104 -1.15 -8.77 -14.73
N LYS A 105 -1.81 -7.64 -14.44
CA LYS A 105 -2.39 -7.36 -13.13
C LYS A 105 -3.51 -6.34 -13.22
N TRP A 106 -4.41 -6.37 -12.26
CA TRP A 106 -5.57 -5.47 -12.22
C TRP A 106 -5.88 -5.02 -10.79
N ILE A 107 -6.65 -3.94 -10.66
CA ILE A 107 -7.17 -3.43 -9.38
C ILE A 107 -8.57 -2.88 -9.54
N TYR A 108 -9.36 -2.93 -8.46
CA TYR A 108 -10.57 -2.14 -8.38
C TYR A 108 -10.23 -0.66 -8.27
N VAL A 109 -10.89 0.18 -9.07
CA VAL A 109 -10.73 1.65 -8.95
C VAL A 109 -11.20 2.13 -7.57
N THR A 110 -12.18 1.45 -6.97
CA THR A 110 -12.61 1.72 -5.59
C THR A 110 -11.50 1.46 -4.58
N ASP A 111 -10.62 0.47 -4.78
CA ASP A 111 -9.53 0.21 -3.85
C ASP A 111 -8.48 1.32 -3.89
N LEU A 112 -8.22 1.94 -5.04
CA LEU A 112 -7.41 3.15 -5.18
C LEU A 112 -8.04 4.37 -4.49
N LEU A 113 -9.37 4.51 -4.58
CA LEU A 113 -10.10 5.70 -4.14
C LEU A 113 -10.68 5.57 -2.72
N SER A 114 -10.67 4.38 -2.13
CA SER A 114 -11.36 4.08 -0.86
C SER A 114 -10.84 4.86 0.35
N ASN A 115 -9.67 5.49 0.25
CA ASN A 115 -9.16 6.42 1.26
C ASN A 115 -9.62 7.88 1.07
N LEU A 116 -10.33 8.18 -0.02
CA LEU A 116 -11.00 9.45 -0.28
C LEU A 116 -12.50 9.27 -0.03
N LYS A 117 -12.93 9.37 1.23
CA LYS A 117 -14.32 9.78 1.48
C LYS A 117 -14.44 11.22 1.00
N ILE A 118 -14.95 11.43 -0.21
CA ILE A 118 -15.42 12.75 -0.67
C ILE A 118 -16.80 12.99 -0.05
#